data_AF-A0A524FNT4-F1
#
_entry.id   AF-A0A524FNT4-F1
#
_cell.length_a   1.000
_cell.length_b   1.000
_cell.length_c   1.000
_cell.angle_alpha   90.00
_cell.angle_beta   90.00
_cell.angle_gamma   90.00
#
_symmetry.space_group_name_H-M   'P 1'
#
loop_
_entity.id
_entity.type
_entity.pdbx_description
1 polymer ?
#
loop_
_entity_poly.entity_id
_entity_poly.type
_entity_poly.pdbx_seq_one_letter_code
_entity_poly.pdbx_strand_id
1 'polypeptide(L)' 'MPNIALSIPPELKKEMEKFPEINWSEVARNSIKQKVVELNFMKGLTMDSEITPEVALKMGQEVNLLLAKRYKVK' A
#
# COMPACT_ATOMS: atom_id res chain seq x y z
N MET A 1 -8.11 7.89 -25.54
CA MET A 1 -7.74 7.61 -24.14
C MET A 1 -8.23 6.22 -23.78
N PRO A 2 -7.47 5.41 -23.03
CA PRO A 2 -7.97 4.17 -22.47
C PRO A 2 -9.01 4.47 -21.37
N ASN A 3 -10.06 3.65 -21.31
CA ASN A 3 -11.14 3.77 -20.33
C ASN A 3 -11.12 2.55 -19.39
N ILE A 4 -11.35 2.80 -18.10
CA ILE A 4 -11.52 1.76 -17.08
C ILE A 4 -12.93 1.89 -16.51
N ALA A 5 -13.69 0.80 -16.53
CA ALA A 5 -14.98 0.70 -15.86
C ALA A 5 -14.80 -0.01 -14.52
N LEU A 6 -15.29 0.60 -13.43
CA LEU A 6 -15.18 0.09 -12.07
C LEU A 6 -16.57 -0.11 -11.49
N SER A 7 -16.82 -1.31 -11.00
CA SER A 7 -18.01 -1.60 -10.20
C SER A 7 -17.75 -1.21 -8.75
N ILE A 8 -18.68 -0.45 -8.17
CA ILE A 8 -18.65 -0.06 -6.76
C ILE A 8 -19.90 -0.59 -6.05
N PRO A 9 -19.83 -0.88 -4.74
CA PRO A 9 -21.02 -1.22 -3.96
C PRO A 9 -22.10 -0.12 -4.06
N PRO A 10 -23.40 -0.49 -4.14
CA PRO A 10 -24.49 0.48 -4.21
C PRO A 10 -24.48 1.50 -3.08
N GLU A 11 -24.08 1.08 -1.87
CA GLU A 11 -24.00 1.92 -0.68
C GLU A 11 -22.94 3.00 -0.85
N LEU A 12 -21.78 2.66 -1.41
CA LEU A 12 -20.71 3.61 -1.69
C LEU A 12 -21.14 4.63 -2.75
N LYS A 13 -21.85 4.18 -3.80
CA LYS A 13 -22.39 5.09 -4.81
C LYS A 13 -23.32 6.14 -4.20
N LYS A 14 -24.21 5.72 -3.28
CA LYS A 14 -25.13 6.64 -2.57
C LYS A 14 -24.36 7.68 -1.74
N GLU A 15 -23.28 7.28 -1.07
CA GLU A 15 -22.44 8.24 -0.34
C GLU A 15 -21.72 9.21 -1.28
N MET A 16 -21.22 8.73 -2.42
CA MET A 16 -20.55 9.56 -3.43
C MET A 16 -21.50 10.60 -4.05
N GLU A 17 -22.77 10.24 -4.27
CA GLU A 17 -23.80 11.13 -4.82
C GLU A 17 -24.15 12.30 -3.89
N LYS A 18 -23.81 12.22 -2.59
CA LYS A 18 -23.97 13.35 -1.65
C LYS A 18 -22.96 14.47 -1.89
N PHE A 19 -21.88 14.21 -2.63
CA PHE A 19 -20.82 15.16 -2.94
C PHE A 19 -20.65 15.31 -4.47
N PRO A 20 -21.67 15.88 -5.15
CA PRO A 20 -21.67 16.03 -6.62
C PRO A 20 -20.58 16.96 -7.15
N GLU A 21 -20.02 17.83 -6.31
CA GLU A 21 -18.90 18.72 -6.63
C GLU A 21 -17.57 17.99 -6.83
N ILE A 22 -17.48 16.73 -6.39
CA ILE A 22 -16.26 15.95 -6.45
C ILE A 22 -16.15 15.21 -7.79
N ASN A 23 -15.02 15.43 -8.49
CA ASN A 23 -14.67 14.64 -9.65
C ASN A 23 -14.10 13.27 -9.23
N TRP A 24 -14.99 12.31 -9.01
CA TRP A 24 -14.63 10.95 -8.58
C TRP A 24 -13.69 10.22 -9.56
N SER A 25 -13.74 10.54 -10.86
CA SER A 25 -12.78 9.97 -11.82
C SER A 25 -11.36 10.45 -11.56
N GLU A 26 -11.19 11.70 -11.13
CA GLU A 26 -9.89 12.26 -10.78
C GLU A 26 -9.36 11.69 -9.47
N VAL A 27 -10.23 11.52 -8.48
CA VAL A 27 -9.88 10.82 -7.22
C VAL A 27 -9.39 9.40 -7.51
N ALA A 28 -10.09 8.66 -8.36
CA ALA A 28 -9.69 7.32 -8.78
C ALA A 28 -8.34 7.32 -9.51
N ARG A 29 -8.14 8.23 -10.48
CA ARG A 29 -6.86 8.36 -11.20
C ARG A 29 -5.69 8.63 -10.27
N ASN A 30 -5.83 9.56 -9.33
CA ASN A 30 -4.77 9.90 -8.39
C ASN A 30 -4.45 8.72 -7.46
N SER A 31 -5.48 8.01 -6.99
CA SER A 31 -5.31 6.81 -6.16
C SER A 31 -4.57 5.70 -6.90
N ILE A 32 -4.93 5.45 -8.16
CA ILE A 32 -4.25 4.47 -9.01
C ILE A 32 -2.80 4.88 -9.26
N LYS A 33 -2.54 6.15 -9.60
CA LYS A 33 -1.19 6.66 -9.82
C LYS A 33 -0.31 6.49 -8.59
N GLN A 34 -0.83 6.82 -7.41
CA GLN A 34 -0.12 6.65 -6.15
C GLN A 34 0.20 5.17 -5.89
N LYS A 35 -0.78 4.27 -6.07
CA LYS A 35 -0.56 2.83 -5.88
C LYS A 35 0.51 2.28 -6.83
N VAL A 36 0.53 2.73 -8.09
CA VAL A 36 1.58 2.33 -9.05
C VAL A 36 2.96 2.79 -8.60
N VAL A 37 3.10 4.01 -8.06
CA VAL A 37 4.37 4.50 -7.52
C VAL A 37 4.82 3.65 -6.32
N GLU A 38 3.92 3.36 -5.38
CA GLU A 38 4.20 2.49 -4.23
C GLU A 38 4.68 1.11 -4.68
N LEU A 39 3.98 0.49 -5.64
CA LEU A 39 4.34 -0.82 -6.16
C LEU A 39 5.70 -0.82 -6.88
N ASN A 40 6.00 0.22 -7.66
CA ASN A 40 7.30 0.36 -8.31
C ASN A 40 8.43 0.58 -7.30
N PHE A 41 8.18 1.37 -6.25
CA PHE A 41 9.14 1.55 -5.16
C PHE A 41 9.42 0.22 -4.45
N MET A 42 8.38 -0.53 -4.08
CA MET A 42 8.52 -1.85 -3.45
C MET A 42 9.28 -2.82 -4.37
N LYS A 43 8.93 -2.86 -5.65
CA LYS A 43 9.63 -3.69 -6.64
C LYS A 43 11.11 -3.31 -6.71
N GLY A 44 11.43 -2.02 -6.75
CA GLY A 44 12.81 -1.51 -6.75
C GLY A 44 13.60 -1.92 -5.50
N LEU A 45 12.99 -1.88 -4.32
CA LEU A 45 13.61 -2.36 -3.08
C LEU A 45 13.92 -3.86 -3.10
N THR A 46 13.10 -4.66 -3.77
CA THR A 46 13.22 -6.12 -3.77
C THR A 46 13.95 -6.68 -5.00
N MET A 47 14.22 -5.87 -6.02
CA MET A 47 14.62 -6.34 -7.36
C MET A 47 15.94 -7.13 -7.34
N ASP A 48 16.90 -6.69 -6.53
CA ASP A 48 18.22 -7.33 -6.39
C ASP A 48 18.36 -8.10 -5.07
N SER A 49 17.26 -8.34 -4.37
CA SER A 49 17.25 -9.01 -3.07
C SER A 49 17.24 -10.52 -3.23
N GLU A 50 18.27 -11.20 -2.73
CA GLU A 50 18.29 -12.66 -2.56
C GLU A 50 17.51 -13.12 -1.29
N ILE A 51 17.04 -12.17 -0.49
CA ILE A 51 16.33 -12.46 0.77
C ILE A 51 14.94 -13.01 0.46
N THR A 52 14.69 -14.25 0.88
CA THR A 52 13.36 -14.87 0.79
C THR A 52 12.44 -14.34 1.90
N PRO A 53 11.10 -14.45 1.75
CA PRO A 53 10.16 -14.03 2.78
C PRO A 53 10.42 -14.67 4.17
N GLU A 54 10.83 -15.94 4.20
CA GLU A 54 11.13 -16.66 5.43
C GLU A 54 12.38 -16.12 6.11
N VAL A 55 13.41 -15.77 5.33
CA VAL A 55 14.65 -15.16 5.84
C VAL A 55 14.35 -13.77 6.38
N ALA A 56 13.60 -12.95 5.63
CA ALA A 56 13.18 -11.62 6.08
C ALA A 56 12.42 -11.67 7.41
N LEU A 57 11.51 -12.65 7.57
CA LEU A 57 10.75 -12.82 8.80
C LEU A 57 11.64 -13.18 9.99
N LYS A 58 12.60 -14.11 9.80
CA LYS A 58 13.57 -14.48 10.84
C LYS A 58 14.44 -13.30 11.24
N MET A 59 14.95 -12.54 10.28
CA MET A 59 15.73 -11.32 10.53
C MET A 59 14.92 -10.30 11.32
N GLY A 60 13.65 -10.09 10.97
CA GLY A 60 12.76 -9.19 11.71
C GLY A 60 12.54 -9.62 13.17
N GLN A 61 12.36 -10.92 13.42
CA GLN A 61 12.25 -11.46 14.77
C GLN A 61 13.55 -11.26 15.58
N GLU A 62 14.70 -11.49 14.96
CA GLU A 62 16.00 -11.27 15.59
C GLU A 62 16.21 -9.80 15.97
N VAL A 63 15.91 -8.87 15.05
CA VAL A 63 15.95 -7.43 15.32
C VAL A 63 15.04 -7.06 16.50
N ASN A 64 13.81 -7.58 16.53
CA ASN A 64 12.89 -7.33 17.66
C ASN A 64 13.46 -7.81 19.00
N LEU A 65 14.08 -9.00 19.03
CA LEU A 65 14.73 -9.53 20.24
C LEU A 65 15.90 -8.66 20.68
N LEU A 66 16.74 -8.21 19.74
CA LEU A 66 17.88 -7.33 20.02
C LEU A 66 17.43 -5.96 20.53
N LEU A 67 16.41 -5.36 19.90
CA LEU A 67 15.82 -4.09 20.34
C LEU A 67 15.19 -4.25 21.72
N ALA A 68 14.42 -5.31 21.95
CA ALA A 68 13.85 -5.60 23.27
C ALA A 68 14.94 -5.73 24.33
N LYS A 69 16.05 -6.43 24.07
CA LYS A 69 17.19 -6.50 25.00
C LYS A 69 17.82 -5.13 25.25
N ARG A 70 18.01 -4.32 24.21
CA ARG A 70 18.61 -2.98 24.31
C ARG A 70 17.74 -2.01 25.11
N TYR A 71 16.42 -2.12 24.99
CA TYR A 71 15.47 -1.17 25.59
C TYR A 71 14.72 -1.71 26.83
N LYS A 72 14.82 -3.00 27.19
CA LYS A 72 14.31 -3.58 28.46
C LYS A 72 15.28 -3.43 29.64
N VAL A 73 16.30 -2.58 29.54
CA VAL A 73 17.16 -2.17 30.68
C VAL A 73 16.83 -0.72 31.08
N LYS A 74 15.55 -0.38 31.16
CA LYS A 74 15.04 0.79 31.88
C LYS A 74 13.79 0.42 32.65
#